data_AF-A0A7G6SS47-F1
#
_entry.id   AF-A0A7G6SS47-F1
#
_cell.length_a   1.000
_cell.length_b   1.000
_cell.length_c   1.000
_cell.angle_alpha   90.00
_cell.angle_beta   90.00
_cell.angle_gamma   90.00
#
_symmetry.space_group_name_H-M   'P 1'
#
loop_
_entity.id
_entity.type
_entity.pdbx_description
1 polymer ?
#
loop_
_entity_poly.entity_id
_entity_poly.type
_entity_poly.pdbx_seq_one_letter_code
_entity_poly.pdbx_strand_id
1 'polypeptide(L)'
;MRNYGGLVHAVGGFARHSGGNFAVLFGFAASVLALAAGFSVNLSQLYNAKSSLQGVVDAAVTSTARDLTTGVIKEADANKAVQNFLVANSMAGILQSDQIVLDKLVIDRTANTVQADVHVDVALFFPVFGMGDTKRVTASTTSLYSDKTIEVAMMLDVTGSMAANWWAKTDKIGDLQTAASAAVEDLLDNNIDPKNPRVRVAIVPYAEAVNTGGLADSVFVEQPGGSNLPPPVDTPMQVDSSTPTRPDNCATERKDKDGYADYSSDGPSAPRLNNQGKTYLAKINRDDRMGSCPKPELIPLSADKAKLLNTIASFKAGGVTAGGIAVQWGYYMLSPSWRSTIVDARLGAGPANFDSRKVGKVAILMTDGQFNTAFAGGRGAPRSQNAGQMSRSNAENICDNMKRDGIEIFTIGFDLDDPSMTSTERDQAKSVLQDCSTADTSTLKHYYEAATGSELNDAFNAIVQNIERLTIAK
;
A
#
# COMPACT_ATOMS: atom_id res chain seq x y z
N MET A 1 80.45 46.96 67.02
CA MET A 1 79.93 45.58 67.23
C MET A 1 78.66 45.72 68.06
N ARG A 2 77.46 45.24 67.77
CA ARG A 2 76.91 44.22 66.86
C ARG A 2 75.39 44.50 66.88
N ASN A 3 74.74 44.73 65.74
CA ASN A 3 73.28 44.72 65.64
C ASN A 3 72.86 44.15 64.26
N TYR A 4 72.90 42.82 64.14
CA TYR A 4 72.37 42.06 62.99
C TYR A 4 71.68 40.76 63.45
N GLY A 5 71.02 40.77 64.61
CA GLY A 5 70.34 39.58 65.16
C GLY A 5 68.89 39.38 64.70
N GLY A 6 68.17 40.47 64.39
CA GLY A 6 66.72 40.40 64.10
C GLY A 6 66.36 39.95 62.68
N LEU A 7 67.18 40.28 61.68
CA LEU A 7 66.92 39.94 60.28
C LEU A 7 67.15 38.45 59.97
N VAL A 8 68.06 37.79 60.68
CA VAL A 8 68.39 36.37 60.45
C VAL A 8 67.29 35.44 60.95
N HIS A 9 66.58 35.80 62.03
CA HIS A 9 65.45 35.01 62.54
C HIS A 9 64.17 35.18 61.70
N ALA A 10 63.93 36.37 61.13
CA ALA A 10 62.77 36.61 60.25
C ALA A 10 62.90 35.87 58.89
N VAL A 11 64.11 35.83 58.32
CA VAL A 11 64.38 35.11 57.05
C VAL A 11 64.38 33.59 57.25
N GLY A 12 64.85 33.10 58.41
CA GLY A 12 64.76 31.68 58.77
C GLY A 12 63.32 31.19 59.00
N GLY A 13 62.40 32.06 59.42
CA GLY A 13 60.98 31.77 59.55
C GLY A 13 60.24 31.69 58.21
N PHE A 14 60.64 32.53 57.23
CA PHE A 14 60.07 32.51 55.88
C PHE A 14 60.57 31.29 55.07
N ALA A 15 61.83 30.88 55.25
CA ALA A 15 62.40 29.69 54.60
C ALA A 15 61.82 28.35 55.12
N ARG A 16 61.18 28.35 56.30
CA ARG A 16 60.51 27.18 56.90
C ARG A 16 58.99 27.17 56.70
N HIS A 17 58.43 28.15 55.99
CA HIS A 17 56.99 28.28 55.81
C HIS A 17 56.49 27.39 54.65
N SER A 18 56.10 26.15 54.95
CA SER A 18 55.54 25.18 53.98
C SER A 18 54.11 25.50 53.51
N GLY A 19 53.45 26.52 54.08
CA GLY A 19 52.08 26.93 53.71
C GLY A 19 51.94 27.58 52.33
N GLY A 20 53.03 28.11 51.75
CA GLY A 20 53.01 28.71 50.40
C GLY A 20 52.97 27.67 49.27
N ASN A 21 53.56 26.49 49.49
CA ASN A 21 53.58 25.43 48.48
C ASN A 21 52.19 24.83 48.26
N PHE A 22 51.37 24.77 49.32
CA PHE A 22 49.97 24.37 49.22
C PHE A 22 49.16 25.34 48.36
N ALA A 23 49.31 26.66 48.57
CA ALA A 23 48.59 27.66 47.77
C ALA A 23 48.96 27.62 46.29
N VAL A 24 50.24 27.41 45.96
CA VAL A 24 50.73 27.28 44.58
C VAL A 24 50.21 26.00 43.91
N LEU A 25 50.32 24.85 44.58
CA LEU A 25 49.80 23.57 44.08
C LEU A 25 48.27 23.58 43.95
N PHE A 26 47.57 24.19 44.91
CA PHE A 26 46.12 24.37 44.87
C PHE A 26 45.70 25.27 43.71
N GLY A 27 46.37 26.41 43.51
CA GLY A 27 46.08 27.30 42.38
C GLY A 27 46.27 26.61 41.03
N PHE A 28 47.33 25.80 40.89
CA PHE A 28 47.57 25.00 39.69
C PHE A 28 46.48 23.94 39.49
N ALA A 29 46.18 23.14 40.52
CA ALA A 29 45.16 22.10 40.44
C ALA A 29 43.75 22.67 40.17
N ALA A 30 43.38 23.76 40.84
CA ALA A 30 42.11 24.45 40.64
C ALA A 30 41.97 24.99 39.20
N SER A 31 43.05 25.52 38.63
CA SER A 31 43.08 25.98 37.24
C SER A 31 42.88 24.83 36.25
N VAL A 32 43.56 23.70 36.47
CA VAL A 32 43.39 22.49 35.62
C VAL A 32 41.96 21.94 35.72
N LEU A 33 41.39 21.89 36.93
CA LEU A 33 40.01 21.44 37.12
C LEU A 33 38.99 22.39 36.47
N ALA A 34 39.19 23.71 36.58
CA ALA A 34 38.33 24.70 35.92
C ALA A 34 38.39 24.57 34.39
N LEU A 35 39.57 24.35 33.82
CA LEU A 35 39.75 24.09 32.39
C LEU A 35 39.04 22.79 31.96
N ALA A 36 39.17 21.72 32.74
CA ALA A 36 38.50 20.46 32.48
C ALA A 36 36.98 20.60 32.54
N ALA A 37 36.46 21.35 33.51
CA ALA A 37 35.04 21.65 33.62
C ALA A 37 34.54 22.49 32.42
N GLY A 38 35.24 23.57 32.06
CA GLY A 38 34.88 24.40 30.91
C GLY A 38 34.90 23.64 29.58
N PHE A 39 35.90 22.79 29.37
CA PHE A 39 35.98 21.90 28.21
C PHE A 39 34.82 20.90 28.18
N SER A 40 34.48 20.30 29.34
CA SER A 40 33.36 19.36 29.45
C SER A 40 32.02 20.03 29.14
N VAL A 41 31.81 21.28 29.55
CA VAL A 41 30.61 22.06 29.22
C VAL A 41 30.51 22.30 27.72
N ASN A 42 31.60 22.75 27.06
CA ASN A 42 31.61 22.91 25.60
C ASN A 42 31.34 21.59 24.87
N LEU A 43 31.92 20.49 25.36
CA LEU A 43 31.70 19.17 24.77
C LEU A 43 30.23 18.76 24.87
N SER A 44 29.62 18.93 26.04
CA SER A 44 28.19 18.69 26.26
C SER A 44 27.32 19.59 25.37
N GLN A 45 27.67 20.87 25.24
CA GLN A 45 27.00 21.81 24.35
C GLN A 45 27.04 21.33 22.88
N LEU A 46 28.21 20.93 22.38
CA LEU A 46 28.37 20.45 21.01
C LEU A 46 27.62 19.13 20.77
N TYR A 47 27.62 18.19 21.73
CA TYR A 47 26.84 16.96 21.62
C TYR A 47 25.33 17.22 21.61
N ASN A 48 24.85 18.12 22.47
CA ASN A 48 23.45 18.52 22.50
C ASN A 48 23.05 19.23 21.20
N ALA A 49 23.89 20.13 20.68
CA ALA A 49 23.67 20.79 19.39
C ALA A 49 23.65 19.78 18.24
N LYS A 50 24.56 18.82 18.22
CA LYS A 50 24.60 17.73 17.22
C LYS A 50 23.34 16.87 17.28
N SER A 51 22.95 16.41 18.47
CA SER A 51 21.74 15.60 18.67
C SER A 51 20.48 16.37 18.26
N SER A 52 20.35 17.63 18.68
CA SER A 52 19.24 18.51 18.32
C SER A 52 19.18 18.77 16.81
N LEU A 53 20.32 19.09 16.18
CA LEU A 53 20.39 19.33 14.73
C LEU A 53 19.97 18.09 13.96
N GLN A 54 20.42 16.91 14.38
CA GLN A 54 20.11 15.64 13.75
C GLN A 54 18.61 15.33 13.83
N GLY A 55 17.98 15.49 15.01
CA GLY A 55 16.54 15.30 15.15
C GLY A 55 15.70 16.28 14.31
N VAL A 56 16.13 17.55 14.20
CA VAL A 56 15.44 18.57 13.39
C VAL A 56 15.55 18.26 11.90
N VAL A 57 16.74 17.91 11.39
CA VAL A 57 16.90 17.56 9.97
C VAL A 57 16.22 16.23 9.64
N ASP A 58 16.21 15.25 10.54
CA ASP A 58 15.48 13.98 10.36
C ASP A 58 13.99 14.23 10.15
N ALA A 59 13.38 15.06 11.00
CA ALA A 59 11.98 15.44 10.88
C ALA A 59 11.72 16.25 9.60
N ALA A 60 12.61 17.18 9.24
CA ALA A 60 12.48 18.01 8.03
C ALA A 60 12.51 17.18 6.74
N VAL A 61 13.51 16.30 6.62
CA VAL A 61 13.69 15.45 5.43
C VAL A 61 12.56 14.43 5.34
N THR A 62 12.16 13.83 6.45
CA THR A 62 11.04 12.87 6.48
C THR A 62 9.70 13.52 6.12
N SER A 63 9.42 14.72 6.65
CA SER A 63 8.21 15.47 6.29
C SER A 63 8.21 15.84 4.81
N THR A 64 9.34 16.33 4.29
CA THR A 64 9.47 16.70 2.87
C THR A 64 9.32 15.48 1.96
N ALA A 65 9.91 14.34 2.32
CA ALA A 65 9.76 13.09 1.59
C ALA A 65 8.30 12.61 1.55
N ARG A 66 7.57 12.74 2.67
CA ARG A 66 6.12 12.48 2.72
C ARG A 66 5.35 13.43 1.79
N ASP A 67 5.61 14.73 1.86
CA ASP A 67 4.89 15.73 1.06
C ASP A 67 5.15 15.60 -0.44
N LEU A 68 6.36 15.16 -0.82
CA LEU A 68 6.68 14.78 -2.20
C LEU A 68 5.92 13.51 -2.60
N THR A 69 5.84 12.52 -1.71
CA THR A 69 5.15 11.24 -1.96
C THR A 69 3.65 11.44 -2.18
N THR A 70 3.02 12.31 -1.39
CA THR A 70 1.57 12.62 -1.49
C THR A 70 1.26 13.70 -2.54
N GLY A 71 2.28 14.34 -3.10
CA GLY A 71 2.13 15.42 -4.08
C GLY A 71 1.67 16.76 -3.48
N VAL A 72 1.72 16.92 -2.15
CA VAL A 72 1.47 18.20 -1.46
C VAL A 72 2.44 19.27 -1.96
N ILE A 73 3.69 18.88 -2.21
CA ILE A 73 4.70 19.74 -2.82
C ILE A 73 5.26 19.09 -4.08
N LYS A 74 5.75 19.93 -5.00
CA LYS A 74 6.53 19.47 -6.15
C LYS A 74 8.01 19.46 -5.78
N GLU A 75 8.81 18.69 -6.51
CA GLU A 75 10.28 18.66 -6.31
C GLU A 75 10.91 20.07 -6.38
N ALA A 76 10.39 20.95 -7.22
CA ALA A 76 10.86 22.34 -7.33
C ALA A 76 10.70 23.13 -6.03
N ASP A 77 9.73 22.76 -5.18
CA ASP A 77 9.42 23.43 -3.92
C ASP A 77 10.10 22.74 -2.71
N ALA A 78 10.74 21.59 -2.91
CA ALA A 78 11.33 20.78 -1.83
C ALA A 78 12.41 21.54 -1.03
N ASN A 79 13.27 22.32 -1.70
CA ASN A 79 14.26 23.16 -1.03
C ASN A 79 13.60 24.15 -0.06
N LYS A 80 12.53 24.81 -0.51
CA LYS A 80 11.78 25.76 0.29
C LYS A 80 11.05 25.07 1.45
N ALA A 81 10.51 23.88 1.21
CA ALA A 81 9.84 23.09 2.24
C ALA A 81 10.79 22.69 3.38
N VAL A 82 11.98 22.13 3.04
CA VAL A 82 13.01 21.79 4.04
C VAL A 82 13.45 23.04 4.81
N GLN A 83 13.75 24.14 4.11
CA GLN A 83 14.17 25.38 4.77
C GLN A 83 13.11 25.90 5.76
N ASN A 84 11.84 25.94 5.34
CA ASN A 84 10.74 26.37 6.21
C ASN A 84 10.62 25.46 7.44
N PHE A 85 10.80 24.15 7.27
CA PHE A 85 10.73 23.19 8.38
C PHE A 85 11.90 23.39 9.35
N LEU A 86 13.13 23.56 8.84
CA LEU A 86 14.32 23.82 9.65
C LEU A 86 14.15 25.11 10.47
N VAL A 87 13.65 26.19 9.86
CA VAL A 87 13.39 27.46 10.56
C VAL A 87 12.31 27.28 11.63
N ALA A 88 11.17 26.66 11.29
CA ALA A 88 10.06 26.48 12.23
C ALA A 88 10.46 25.63 13.46
N ASN A 89 11.29 24.60 13.26
CA ASN A 89 11.68 23.68 14.33
C ASN A 89 12.97 24.10 15.05
N SER A 90 13.71 25.08 14.51
CA SER A 90 14.83 25.72 15.22
C SER A 90 14.39 26.47 16.48
N MET A 91 13.11 26.85 16.58
CA MET A 91 12.55 27.58 17.73
C MET A 91 12.25 26.69 18.95
N ALA A 92 12.26 25.36 18.79
CA ALA A 92 11.87 24.40 19.83
C ALA A 92 13.06 23.77 20.58
N GLY A 93 14.31 24.16 20.29
CA GLY A 93 15.52 23.52 20.79
C GLY A 93 16.55 24.46 21.45
N ILE A 94 17.73 23.91 21.76
CA ILE A 94 18.90 24.63 22.35
C ILE A 94 19.58 25.57 21.34
N LEU A 95 19.21 25.46 20.05
CA LEU A 95 19.76 26.27 18.96
C LEU A 95 18.99 27.59 18.84
N GLN A 96 19.67 28.70 18.56
CA GLN A 96 19.00 29.98 18.32
C GLN A 96 18.28 29.98 16.97
N SER A 97 17.18 30.73 16.86
CA SER A 97 16.43 30.90 15.61
C SER A 97 17.35 31.39 14.49
N ASP A 98 17.14 30.87 13.27
CA ASP A 98 17.84 31.25 12.02
C ASP A 98 19.33 30.87 11.91
N GLN A 99 19.84 29.95 12.74
CA GLN A 99 21.24 29.50 12.63
C GLN A 99 21.44 28.21 11.80
N ILE A 100 20.38 27.46 11.51
CA ILE A 100 20.49 26.22 10.73
C ILE A 100 20.52 26.58 9.24
N VAL A 101 21.63 26.25 8.57
CA VAL A 101 21.82 26.46 7.14
C VAL A 101 21.65 25.13 6.41
N LEU A 102 20.82 25.12 5.37
CA LEU A 102 20.75 24.03 4.40
C LEU A 102 21.88 24.19 3.39
N ASP A 103 22.90 23.33 3.47
CA ASP A 103 24.04 23.33 2.55
C ASP A 103 23.66 22.74 1.19
N LYS A 104 22.93 21.62 1.23
CA LYS A 104 22.60 20.85 0.04
C LYS A 104 21.31 20.08 0.25
N LEU A 105 20.48 20.02 -0.80
CA LEU A 105 19.38 19.07 -0.92
C LEU A 105 19.57 18.27 -2.21
N VAL A 106 19.51 16.95 -2.11
CA VAL A 106 19.56 16.02 -3.25
C VAL A 106 18.29 15.20 -3.25
N ILE A 107 17.59 15.22 -4.38
CA ILE A 107 16.48 14.29 -4.65
C ILE A 107 16.99 13.32 -5.71
N ASP A 108 17.18 12.06 -5.32
CA ASP A 108 17.59 10.99 -6.24
C ASP A 108 16.38 10.16 -6.62
N ARG A 109 15.94 10.31 -7.89
CA ARG A 109 14.82 9.56 -8.46
C ARG A 109 15.15 8.09 -8.75
N THR A 110 16.42 7.72 -8.76
CA THR A 110 16.86 6.33 -8.97
C THR A 110 16.86 5.59 -7.65
N ALA A 111 17.36 6.22 -6.60
CA ALA A 111 17.37 5.67 -5.25
C ALA A 111 16.08 5.96 -4.45
N ASN A 112 15.17 6.77 -4.99
CA ASN A 112 13.94 7.23 -4.34
C ASN A 112 14.21 7.90 -2.98
N THR A 113 15.23 8.75 -2.93
CA THR A 113 15.69 9.38 -1.69
C THR A 113 15.67 10.90 -1.75
N VAL A 114 15.42 11.51 -0.60
CA VAL A 114 15.66 12.93 -0.32
C VAL A 114 16.75 12.99 0.72
N GLN A 115 17.88 13.62 0.40
CA GLN A 115 19.00 13.82 1.30
C GLN A 115 19.22 15.31 1.54
N ALA A 116 19.30 15.73 2.81
CA ALA A 116 19.68 17.09 3.19
C ALA A 116 20.96 17.09 4.02
N ASP A 117 21.89 17.96 3.64
CA ASP A 117 23.08 18.30 4.40
C ASP A 117 22.87 19.69 5.03
N VAL A 118 23.04 19.78 6.35
CA VAL A 118 22.83 21.01 7.11
C VAL A 118 24.00 21.29 8.05
N HIS A 119 24.18 22.55 8.43
CA HIS A 119 25.09 22.93 9.50
C HIS A 119 24.55 24.03 10.40
N VAL A 120 25.14 24.13 11.58
CA VAL A 120 24.96 25.22 12.54
C VAL A 120 26.32 25.58 13.14
N ASP A 121 26.61 26.87 13.29
CA ASP A 121 27.82 27.35 13.92
C ASP A 121 27.54 27.69 15.40
N VAL A 122 28.05 26.86 16.32
CA VAL A 122 27.78 26.96 17.77
C VAL A 122 28.85 27.81 18.45
N ALA A 123 28.44 28.90 19.08
CA ALA A 123 29.33 29.69 19.93
C ALA A 123 29.65 28.94 21.24
N LEU A 124 30.93 28.75 21.53
CA LEU A 124 31.38 28.01 22.72
C LEU A 124 31.26 28.86 23.98
N PHE A 125 30.78 28.28 25.08
CA PHE A 125 30.72 28.97 26.38
C PHE A 125 32.10 29.31 26.93
N PHE A 126 33.09 28.43 26.71
CA PHE A 126 34.47 28.60 27.18
C PHE A 126 35.45 28.50 26.00
N PRO A 127 35.67 29.57 25.21
CA PRO A 127 36.66 29.57 24.16
C PRO A 127 38.07 29.56 24.80
N VAL A 128 38.65 28.38 24.96
CA VAL A 128 40.00 28.22 25.52
C VAL A 128 40.95 27.68 24.44
N PHE A 129 42.22 28.07 24.51
CA PHE A 129 43.32 27.54 23.69
C PHE A 129 43.25 27.85 22.19
N GLY A 130 42.91 29.07 21.79
CA GLY A 130 42.96 29.49 20.38
C GLY A 130 41.99 28.73 19.47
N MET A 131 41.10 27.90 20.04
CA MET A 131 39.91 27.46 19.36
C MET A 131 39.03 28.69 19.16
N GLY A 132 38.73 29.02 17.90
CA GLY A 132 37.85 30.14 17.57
C GLY A 132 36.52 30.08 18.34
N ASP A 133 35.88 31.23 18.47
CA ASP A 133 34.69 31.42 19.32
C ASP A 133 33.51 30.54 18.90
N THR A 134 33.51 30.04 17.67
CA THR A 134 32.48 29.17 17.12
C THR A 134 33.03 27.84 16.60
N LYS A 135 32.21 26.80 16.68
CA LYS A 135 32.46 25.50 16.08
C LYS A 135 31.28 25.08 15.21
N ARG A 136 31.59 24.71 13.97
CA ARG A 136 30.61 24.16 13.04
C ARG A 136 30.22 22.75 13.43
N VAL A 137 28.93 22.52 13.55
CA VAL A 137 28.31 21.20 13.71
C VAL A 137 27.50 20.93 12.46
N THR A 138 27.73 19.78 11.83
CA THR A 138 27.02 19.36 10.62
C THR A 138 26.10 18.18 10.91
N ALA A 139 25.04 18.01 10.12
CA ALA A 139 24.23 16.81 10.09
C ALA A 139 23.81 16.49 8.65
N SER A 140 23.59 15.21 8.35
CA SER A 140 23.14 14.74 7.06
C SER A 140 22.15 13.62 7.29
N THR A 141 20.99 13.72 6.64
CA THR A 141 19.93 12.71 6.72
C THR A 141 19.36 12.43 5.35
N THR A 142 19.02 11.17 5.13
CA THR A 142 18.35 10.69 3.94
C THR A 142 17.05 10.00 4.33
N SER A 143 15.94 10.35 3.67
CA SER A 143 14.65 9.65 3.80
C SER A 143 14.19 9.15 2.44
N LEU A 144 13.49 8.01 2.42
CA LEU A 144 12.85 7.47 1.22
C LEU A 144 11.58 8.25 0.91
N TYR A 145 11.30 8.46 -0.37
CA TYR A 145 10.02 8.96 -0.88
C TYR A 145 9.52 8.05 -2.00
N SER A 146 8.26 8.20 -2.43
CA SER A 146 7.70 7.41 -3.52
C SER A 146 6.88 8.29 -4.47
N ASP A 147 7.22 8.30 -5.74
CA ASP A 147 6.39 8.86 -6.82
C ASP A 147 5.46 7.80 -7.46
N LYS A 148 5.44 6.57 -6.91
CA LYS A 148 4.61 5.47 -7.42
C LYS A 148 3.12 5.76 -7.24
N THR A 149 2.36 5.54 -8.30
CA THR A 149 0.90 5.41 -8.22
C THR A 149 0.49 4.01 -7.79
N ILE A 150 -0.71 3.86 -7.23
CA ILE A 150 -1.24 2.59 -6.73
C ILE A 150 -2.57 2.29 -7.42
N GLU A 151 -2.72 1.07 -7.90
CA GLU A 151 -3.97 0.53 -8.42
C GLU A 151 -4.39 -0.65 -7.55
N VAL A 152 -5.56 -0.53 -6.89
CA VAL A 152 -6.09 -1.56 -5.99
C VAL A 152 -7.36 -2.15 -6.61
N ALA A 153 -7.46 -3.47 -6.68
CA ALA A 153 -8.71 -4.16 -7.01
C ALA A 153 -9.22 -4.94 -5.80
N MET A 154 -10.40 -4.57 -5.31
CA MET A 154 -11.05 -5.22 -4.16
C MET A 154 -12.12 -6.20 -4.66
N MET A 155 -11.88 -7.50 -4.49
CA MET A 155 -12.82 -8.58 -4.80
C MET A 155 -13.58 -8.94 -3.54
N LEU A 156 -14.85 -8.54 -3.48
CA LEU A 156 -15.64 -8.54 -2.25
C LEU A 156 -16.82 -9.49 -2.38
N ASP A 157 -16.87 -10.47 -1.48
CA ASP A 157 -17.91 -11.49 -1.43
C ASP A 157 -19.24 -10.87 -0.99
N VAL A 158 -20.26 -11.01 -1.85
CA VAL A 158 -21.65 -10.60 -1.57
C VAL A 158 -22.60 -11.79 -1.69
N THR A 159 -22.13 -13.00 -1.39
CA THR A 159 -22.90 -14.24 -1.49
C THR A 159 -23.96 -14.38 -0.40
N GLY A 160 -24.81 -15.40 -0.49
CA GLY A 160 -25.89 -15.60 0.47
C GLY A 160 -25.44 -15.78 1.92
N SER A 161 -24.26 -16.36 2.16
CA SER A 161 -23.70 -16.56 3.51
C SER A 161 -23.39 -15.24 4.22
N MET A 162 -23.10 -14.19 3.45
CA MET A 162 -22.89 -12.83 3.95
C MET A 162 -24.17 -12.16 4.47
N ALA A 163 -25.35 -12.75 4.27
CA ALA A 163 -26.60 -12.12 4.68
C ALA A 163 -26.68 -11.95 6.20
N ALA A 164 -27.30 -10.84 6.64
CA ALA A 164 -27.60 -10.64 8.04
C ALA A 164 -28.42 -11.82 8.60
N ASN A 165 -27.95 -12.38 9.71
CA ASN A 165 -28.59 -13.50 10.38
C ASN A 165 -29.02 -13.08 11.80
N TRP A 166 -30.31 -12.83 11.96
CA TRP A 166 -30.88 -12.39 13.22
C TRP A 166 -30.80 -13.46 14.33
N TRP A 167 -30.78 -14.75 13.99
CA TRP A 167 -30.62 -15.83 14.97
C TRP A 167 -29.19 -15.91 15.50
N ALA A 168 -28.22 -15.79 14.59
CA ALA A 168 -26.80 -15.74 14.94
C ALA A 168 -26.34 -14.38 15.47
N LYS A 169 -27.21 -13.35 15.37
CA LYS A 169 -26.92 -11.94 15.70
C LYS A 169 -25.71 -11.39 14.93
N THR A 170 -25.61 -11.75 13.66
CA THR A 170 -24.54 -11.30 12.76
C THR A 170 -25.10 -10.45 11.63
N ASP A 171 -24.34 -9.47 11.18
CA ASP A 171 -24.61 -8.67 9.97
C ASP A 171 -23.34 -8.60 9.11
N LYS A 172 -22.93 -9.74 8.56
CA LYS A 172 -21.66 -9.87 7.83
C LYS A 172 -21.57 -8.89 6.65
N ILE A 173 -22.66 -8.71 5.91
CA ILE A 173 -22.69 -7.76 4.80
C ILE A 173 -22.58 -6.31 5.30
N GLY A 174 -23.22 -5.95 6.41
CA GLY A 174 -23.06 -4.63 7.04
C GLY A 174 -21.65 -4.38 7.58
N ASP A 175 -21.02 -5.40 8.16
CA ASP A 175 -19.63 -5.36 8.61
C ASP A 175 -18.67 -5.17 7.43
N LEU A 176 -18.85 -5.91 6.33
CA LEU A 176 -18.11 -5.71 5.09
C LEU A 176 -18.29 -4.29 4.55
N GLN A 177 -19.53 -3.81 4.47
CA GLN A 177 -19.83 -2.46 3.99
C GLN A 177 -19.08 -1.39 4.79
N THR A 178 -19.05 -1.55 6.11
CA THR A 178 -18.35 -0.64 7.02
C THR A 178 -16.83 -0.69 6.80
N ALA A 179 -16.24 -1.89 6.85
CA ALA A 179 -14.80 -2.07 6.77
C ALA A 179 -14.23 -1.73 5.38
N ALA A 180 -14.89 -2.15 4.29
CA ALA A 180 -14.47 -1.81 2.94
C ALA A 180 -14.64 -0.31 2.63
N SER A 181 -15.67 0.34 3.19
CA SER A 181 -15.82 1.79 3.07
C SER A 181 -14.63 2.49 3.72
N ALA A 182 -14.33 2.19 4.98
CA ALA A 182 -13.17 2.77 5.69
C ALA A 182 -11.86 2.56 4.93
N ALA A 183 -11.63 1.34 4.39
CA ALA A 183 -10.45 1.06 3.57
C ALA A 183 -10.36 1.94 2.32
N VAL A 184 -11.47 2.14 1.61
CA VAL A 184 -11.53 3.03 0.44
C VAL A 184 -11.32 4.49 0.82
N GLU A 185 -11.85 4.92 1.97
CA GLU A 185 -11.60 6.26 2.48
C GLU A 185 -10.11 6.48 2.72
N ASP A 186 -9.48 5.60 3.51
CA ASP A 186 -8.07 5.72 3.86
C ASP A 186 -7.14 5.65 2.64
N LEU A 187 -7.44 4.78 1.66
CA LEU A 187 -6.68 4.67 0.42
C LEU A 187 -6.73 5.95 -0.43
N LEU A 188 -7.87 6.65 -0.43
CA LEU A 188 -8.09 7.80 -1.29
C LEU A 188 -7.83 9.15 -0.60
N ASP A 189 -7.75 9.19 0.74
CA ASP A 189 -7.60 10.42 1.51
C ASP A 189 -6.30 11.19 1.18
N ASN A 190 -5.26 10.49 0.71
CA ASN A 190 -3.99 11.10 0.30
C ASN A 190 -3.93 11.48 -1.20
N ASN A 191 -5.05 11.42 -1.94
CA ASN A 191 -5.12 11.92 -3.31
C ASN A 191 -5.28 13.45 -3.33
N ILE A 192 -4.16 14.17 -3.19
CA ILE A 192 -4.16 15.64 -3.11
C ILE A 192 -4.50 16.31 -4.45
N ASP A 193 -4.08 15.74 -5.58
CA ASP A 193 -4.44 16.22 -6.94
C ASP A 193 -5.55 15.35 -7.55
N PRO A 194 -6.81 15.84 -7.62
CA PRO A 194 -7.91 15.09 -8.22
C PRO A 194 -7.71 14.76 -9.71
N LYS A 195 -6.85 15.52 -10.42
CA LYS A 195 -6.57 15.29 -11.84
C LYS A 195 -5.54 14.20 -12.06
N ASN A 196 -4.66 13.97 -11.08
CA ASN A 196 -3.60 12.97 -11.13
C ASN A 196 -3.61 12.17 -9.81
N PRO A 197 -4.66 11.36 -9.58
CA PRO A 197 -4.78 10.63 -8.33
C PRO A 197 -3.62 9.63 -8.19
N ARG A 198 -2.97 9.63 -7.02
CA ARG A 198 -1.94 8.66 -6.68
C ARG A 198 -2.52 7.27 -6.56
N VAL A 199 -3.69 7.13 -5.93
CA VAL A 199 -4.36 5.85 -5.68
C VAL A 199 -5.67 5.78 -6.45
N ARG A 200 -5.91 4.66 -7.12
CA ARG A 200 -7.19 4.34 -7.76
C ARG A 200 -7.66 2.96 -7.30
N VAL A 201 -8.95 2.83 -7.06
CA VAL A 201 -9.56 1.59 -6.55
C VAL A 201 -10.60 1.09 -7.55
N ALA A 202 -10.58 -0.21 -7.80
CA ALA A 202 -11.63 -0.95 -8.49
C ALA A 202 -12.39 -1.80 -7.46
N ILE A 203 -13.71 -1.87 -7.58
CA ILE A 203 -14.58 -2.68 -6.72
C ILE A 203 -15.18 -3.79 -7.57
N VAL A 204 -14.96 -5.03 -7.17
CA VAL A 204 -15.41 -6.24 -7.85
C VAL A 204 -16.28 -7.04 -6.87
N PRO A 205 -17.56 -6.67 -6.72
CA PRO A 205 -18.50 -7.45 -5.92
C PRO A 205 -18.83 -8.74 -6.68
N TYR A 206 -18.81 -9.88 -5.99
CA TYR A 206 -19.07 -11.17 -6.62
C TYR A 206 -20.00 -12.07 -5.81
N ALA A 207 -20.75 -12.89 -6.54
CA ALA A 207 -21.47 -14.03 -6.01
C ALA A 207 -21.34 -15.18 -7.00
N GLU A 208 -22.44 -15.61 -7.64
CA GLU A 208 -22.43 -16.62 -8.70
C GLU A 208 -21.71 -16.13 -9.97
N ALA A 209 -21.66 -14.80 -10.13
CA ALA A 209 -21.10 -14.09 -11.25
C ALA A 209 -20.55 -12.72 -10.79
N VAL A 210 -20.04 -11.93 -11.72
CA VAL A 210 -19.76 -10.51 -11.52
C VAL A 210 -20.67 -9.69 -12.43
N ASN A 211 -21.36 -8.69 -11.88
CA ASN A 211 -22.14 -7.75 -12.68
C ASN A 211 -21.22 -6.69 -13.29
N THR A 212 -21.13 -6.71 -14.62
CA THR A 212 -20.16 -5.91 -15.37
C THR A 212 -20.58 -4.46 -15.59
N GLY A 213 -21.83 -4.10 -15.28
CA GLY A 213 -22.34 -2.73 -15.44
C GLY A 213 -22.00 -2.15 -16.81
N GLY A 214 -21.30 -1.02 -16.83
CA GLY A 214 -20.87 -0.35 -18.06
C GLY A 214 -19.86 -1.13 -18.93
N LEU A 215 -19.31 -2.26 -18.47
CA LEU A 215 -18.48 -3.17 -19.27
C LEU A 215 -19.26 -4.29 -19.94
N ALA A 216 -20.60 -4.24 -19.92
CA ALA A 216 -21.47 -5.25 -20.53
C ALA A 216 -21.03 -5.68 -21.93
N ASP A 217 -20.62 -4.75 -22.80
CA ASP A 217 -20.22 -5.06 -24.19
C ASP A 217 -19.01 -6.00 -24.34
N SER A 218 -18.21 -6.14 -23.27
CA SER A 218 -17.11 -7.12 -23.17
C SER A 218 -17.58 -8.57 -23.01
N VAL A 219 -18.87 -8.76 -22.72
CA VAL A 219 -19.48 -10.06 -22.39
C VAL A 219 -20.15 -10.67 -23.62
N PHE A 220 -19.97 -11.98 -23.79
CA PHE A 220 -20.66 -12.83 -24.73
C PHE A 220 -21.69 -13.69 -23.99
N VAL A 221 -22.96 -13.59 -24.38
CA VAL A 221 -24.06 -14.34 -23.76
C VAL A 221 -24.20 -15.70 -24.43
N GLU A 222 -23.97 -16.76 -23.67
CA GLU A 222 -24.13 -18.12 -24.17
C GLU A 222 -25.60 -18.47 -24.36
N GLN A 223 -25.87 -19.37 -25.29
CA GLN A 223 -27.22 -19.91 -25.53
C GLN A 223 -27.26 -21.38 -25.15
N PRO A 224 -28.37 -21.87 -24.59
CA PRO A 224 -28.57 -23.29 -24.33
C PRO A 224 -28.29 -24.16 -25.56
N GLY A 225 -27.33 -25.08 -25.44
CA GLY A 225 -26.88 -25.95 -26.53
C GLY A 225 -26.09 -25.24 -27.65
N GLY A 226 -25.75 -23.97 -27.45
CA GLY A 226 -24.98 -23.15 -28.37
C GLY A 226 -23.46 -23.25 -28.19
N SER A 227 -22.73 -22.36 -28.86
CA SER A 227 -21.26 -22.29 -28.72
C SER A 227 -20.86 -21.65 -27.39
N ASN A 228 -19.80 -22.18 -26.78
CA ASN A 228 -19.07 -21.55 -25.67
C ASN A 228 -18.13 -20.41 -26.14
N LEU A 229 -18.09 -20.12 -27.44
CA LEU A 229 -17.26 -19.06 -28.00
C LEU A 229 -18.10 -17.97 -28.63
N PRO A 230 -17.64 -16.71 -28.53
CA PRO A 230 -18.16 -15.63 -29.34
C PRO A 230 -18.14 -15.99 -30.83
N PRO A 231 -19.12 -15.52 -31.62
CA PRO A 231 -19.10 -15.74 -33.05
C PRO A 231 -17.81 -15.19 -33.68
N PRO A 232 -17.25 -15.86 -34.70
CA PRO A 232 -16.13 -15.32 -35.46
C PRO A 232 -16.38 -13.90 -35.97
N VAL A 233 -15.33 -13.08 -36.07
CA VAL A 233 -15.42 -11.67 -36.48
C VAL A 233 -15.92 -11.46 -37.91
N ASP A 234 -15.81 -12.49 -38.76
CA ASP A 234 -16.33 -12.53 -40.13
C ASP A 234 -17.80 -13.00 -40.21
N THR A 235 -18.42 -13.36 -39.07
CA THR A 235 -19.81 -13.80 -39.03
C THR A 235 -20.74 -12.62 -39.32
N PRO A 236 -21.63 -12.71 -40.33
CA PRO A 236 -22.61 -11.67 -40.57
C PRO A 236 -23.46 -11.43 -39.32
N MET A 237 -23.54 -10.17 -38.88
CA MET A 237 -24.41 -9.79 -37.78
C MET A 237 -25.87 -10.05 -38.18
N GLN A 238 -26.54 -10.93 -37.46
CA GLN A 238 -27.99 -11.05 -37.54
C GLN A 238 -28.58 -9.77 -36.92
N VAL A 239 -29.39 -9.04 -37.69
CA VAL A 239 -30.03 -7.77 -37.29
C VAL A 239 -31.53 -7.94 -37.00
N ASP A 240 -31.98 -9.19 -36.83
CA ASP A 240 -33.38 -9.50 -36.59
C ASP A 240 -33.66 -9.87 -35.12
N SER A 241 -34.94 -10.16 -34.84
CA SER A 241 -35.47 -10.53 -33.52
C SER A 241 -34.97 -11.88 -32.98
N SER A 242 -34.15 -12.63 -33.73
CA SER A 242 -33.50 -13.88 -33.27
C SER A 242 -32.16 -13.62 -32.57
N THR A 243 -31.68 -12.38 -32.56
CA THR A 243 -30.50 -11.98 -31.79
C THR A 243 -30.78 -12.19 -30.30
N PRO A 244 -30.00 -13.02 -29.58
CA PRO A 244 -30.27 -13.27 -28.18
C PRO A 244 -30.26 -11.98 -27.37
N THR A 245 -31.37 -11.69 -26.70
CA THR A 245 -31.46 -10.55 -25.79
C THR A 245 -30.58 -10.82 -24.59
N ARG A 246 -29.67 -9.88 -24.29
CA ARG A 246 -28.89 -9.91 -23.05
C ARG A 246 -29.85 -9.87 -21.84
N PRO A 247 -29.90 -10.93 -21.01
CA PRO A 247 -30.83 -10.97 -19.89
C PRO A 247 -30.39 -10.07 -18.72
N ASP A 248 -29.07 -9.88 -18.58
CA ASP A 248 -28.42 -9.15 -17.50
C ASP A 248 -27.01 -8.71 -17.92
N ASN A 249 -26.34 -7.92 -17.08
CA ASN A 249 -24.98 -7.47 -17.32
C ASN A 249 -23.94 -8.39 -16.67
N CYS A 250 -24.27 -9.63 -16.31
CA CYS A 250 -23.36 -10.50 -15.60
C CYS A 250 -22.40 -11.26 -16.50
N ALA A 251 -21.27 -11.65 -15.91
CA ALA A 251 -20.24 -12.45 -16.53
C ALA A 251 -19.74 -13.53 -15.58
N THR A 252 -19.46 -14.70 -16.14
CA THR A 252 -18.82 -15.86 -15.50
C THR A 252 -17.34 -15.93 -15.89
N GLU A 253 -16.76 -17.13 -15.95
CA GLU A 253 -15.43 -17.37 -16.50
C GLU A 253 -15.41 -17.15 -18.01
N ARG A 254 -14.31 -16.58 -18.53
CA ARG A 254 -13.96 -16.70 -19.94
C ARG A 254 -13.61 -18.15 -20.27
N LYS A 255 -14.11 -18.64 -21.41
CA LYS A 255 -13.77 -19.97 -21.94
C LYS A 255 -12.82 -19.89 -23.14
N ASP A 256 -11.89 -20.82 -23.20
CA ASP A 256 -11.02 -21.03 -24.36
C ASP A 256 -11.72 -21.82 -25.47
N LYS A 257 -11.03 -21.99 -26.60
CA LYS A 257 -11.56 -22.67 -27.79
C LYS A 257 -12.06 -24.11 -27.58
N ASP A 258 -11.62 -24.76 -26.49
CA ASP A 258 -12.00 -26.13 -26.13
C ASP A 258 -13.00 -26.15 -24.95
N GLY A 259 -13.48 -24.99 -24.51
CA GLY A 259 -14.48 -24.84 -23.45
C GLY A 259 -13.90 -24.87 -22.03
N TYR A 260 -12.58 -24.84 -21.87
CA TYR A 260 -11.94 -24.74 -20.55
C TYR A 260 -11.85 -23.28 -20.09
N ALA A 261 -11.72 -23.05 -18.79
CA ALA A 261 -11.48 -21.71 -18.26
C ALA A 261 -10.17 -21.13 -18.84
N ASP A 262 -10.26 -19.92 -19.40
CA ASP A 262 -9.11 -19.12 -19.86
C ASP A 262 -8.62 -18.24 -18.71
N TYR A 263 -7.39 -18.48 -18.25
CA TYR A 263 -6.78 -17.75 -17.12
C TYR A 263 -5.97 -16.52 -17.55
N SER A 264 -5.93 -16.18 -18.84
CA SER A 264 -5.21 -15.02 -19.33
C SER A 264 -5.89 -13.72 -18.91
N SER A 265 -5.10 -12.65 -18.77
CA SER A 265 -5.61 -11.30 -18.53
C SER A 265 -5.96 -10.52 -19.80
N ASP A 266 -6.04 -11.19 -20.95
CA ASP A 266 -6.24 -10.54 -22.23
C ASP A 266 -7.54 -9.73 -22.25
N GLY A 267 -7.52 -8.60 -22.96
CA GLY A 267 -8.69 -7.76 -23.11
C GLY A 267 -9.75 -8.43 -23.99
N PRO A 268 -11.03 -8.04 -23.87
CA PRO A 268 -12.12 -8.64 -24.63
C PRO A 268 -12.04 -8.43 -26.14
N SER A 269 -11.20 -7.50 -26.61
CA SER A 269 -10.92 -7.26 -28.04
C SER A 269 -9.73 -8.08 -28.56
N ALA A 270 -9.05 -8.86 -27.72
CA ALA A 270 -7.92 -9.66 -28.15
C ALA A 270 -8.36 -10.73 -29.16
N PRO A 271 -7.72 -10.83 -30.34
CA PRO A 271 -8.06 -11.82 -31.34
C PRO A 271 -7.58 -13.22 -30.90
N ARG A 272 -8.42 -14.22 -31.13
CA ARG A 272 -8.18 -15.64 -30.82
C ARG A 272 -8.59 -16.51 -32.01
N LEU A 273 -7.99 -17.69 -32.14
CA LEU A 273 -8.38 -18.67 -33.17
C LEU A 273 -9.22 -19.77 -32.55
N ASN A 274 -10.38 -20.06 -33.15
CA ASN A 274 -11.17 -21.22 -32.79
C ASN A 274 -10.59 -22.51 -33.42
N ASN A 275 -11.22 -23.66 -33.15
CA ASN A 275 -10.77 -24.96 -33.68
C ASN A 275 -10.88 -25.11 -35.21
N GLN A 276 -11.53 -24.17 -35.89
CA GLN A 276 -11.63 -24.10 -37.36
C GLN A 276 -10.67 -23.09 -37.98
N GLY A 277 -9.78 -22.48 -37.16
CA GLY A 277 -8.85 -21.44 -37.62
C GLY A 277 -9.51 -20.08 -37.90
N LYS A 278 -10.76 -19.87 -37.47
CA LYS A 278 -11.43 -18.58 -37.59
C LYS A 278 -11.15 -17.69 -36.38
N THR A 279 -11.01 -16.39 -36.63
CA THR A 279 -10.76 -15.39 -35.59
C THR A 279 -12.05 -15.06 -34.84
N TYR A 280 -12.02 -15.13 -33.51
CA TYR A 280 -13.04 -14.59 -32.60
C TYR A 280 -12.38 -13.63 -31.60
N LEU A 281 -13.18 -12.84 -30.88
CA LEU A 281 -12.68 -11.93 -29.85
C LEU A 281 -12.75 -12.61 -28.47
N ALA A 282 -11.77 -12.37 -27.60
CA ALA A 282 -11.69 -12.94 -26.25
C ALA A 282 -12.73 -12.36 -25.26
N LYS A 283 -14.00 -12.26 -25.66
CA LYS A 283 -15.10 -11.84 -24.77
C LYS A 283 -15.28 -12.81 -23.61
N ILE A 284 -15.86 -12.31 -22.54
CA ILE A 284 -16.05 -13.06 -21.29
C ILE A 284 -17.44 -13.69 -21.37
N ASN A 285 -17.57 -14.94 -20.98
CA ASN A 285 -18.84 -15.63 -21.12
C ASN A 285 -19.81 -15.17 -20.03
N ARG A 286 -21.10 -15.11 -20.37
CA ARG A 286 -22.22 -15.22 -19.43
C ARG A 286 -22.78 -16.60 -19.68
N ASP A 287 -22.38 -17.56 -18.84
CA ASP A 287 -22.77 -18.96 -18.98
C ASP A 287 -24.30 -19.12 -18.96
N ASP A 288 -24.82 -19.98 -19.82
CA ASP A 288 -26.26 -20.22 -19.97
C ASP A 288 -26.88 -20.89 -18.74
N ARG A 289 -26.07 -21.55 -17.89
CA ARG A 289 -26.50 -22.20 -16.65
C ARG A 289 -26.54 -21.27 -15.44
N MET A 290 -26.02 -20.05 -15.53
CA MET A 290 -26.04 -19.09 -14.42
C MET A 290 -27.49 -18.75 -14.03
N GLY A 291 -27.80 -18.90 -12.75
CA GLY A 291 -29.13 -18.69 -12.18
C GLY A 291 -29.39 -17.27 -11.67
N SER A 292 -28.36 -16.57 -11.20
CA SER A 292 -28.51 -15.25 -10.60
C SER A 292 -27.36 -14.29 -10.92
N CYS A 293 -27.71 -13.01 -11.09
CA CYS A 293 -26.76 -11.92 -11.29
C CYS A 293 -26.72 -11.04 -10.02
N PRO A 294 -25.57 -10.85 -9.35
CA PRO A 294 -25.48 -9.94 -8.22
C PRO A 294 -25.89 -8.52 -8.61
N LYS A 295 -26.56 -7.83 -7.69
CA LYS A 295 -27.06 -6.46 -7.94
C LYS A 295 -25.96 -5.40 -8.04
N PRO A 296 -24.96 -5.37 -7.13
CA PRO A 296 -23.93 -4.34 -7.20
C PRO A 296 -23.10 -4.49 -8.47
N GLU A 297 -22.93 -3.40 -9.20
CA GLU A 297 -22.11 -3.36 -10.40
C GLU A 297 -20.63 -3.22 -10.04
N LEU A 298 -19.77 -3.86 -10.83
CA LEU A 298 -18.34 -3.64 -10.73
C LEU A 298 -17.99 -2.21 -11.13
N ILE A 299 -17.00 -1.64 -10.45
CA ILE A 299 -16.47 -0.31 -10.73
C ILE A 299 -15.02 -0.47 -11.15
N PRO A 300 -14.63 -0.11 -12.39
CA PRO A 300 -13.23 -0.11 -12.78
C PRO A 300 -12.42 0.92 -11.98
N LEU A 301 -11.09 0.88 -12.11
CA LEU A 301 -10.16 1.76 -11.38
C LEU A 301 -10.60 3.23 -11.42
N SER A 302 -10.99 3.74 -10.25
CA SER A 302 -11.54 5.08 -10.05
C SER A 302 -10.90 5.75 -8.82
N ALA A 303 -10.83 7.08 -8.85
CA ALA A 303 -10.54 7.91 -7.67
C ALA A 303 -11.78 8.67 -7.18
N ASP A 304 -12.95 8.41 -7.78
CA ASP A 304 -14.22 8.96 -7.33
C ASP A 304 -14.69 8.26 -6.05
N LYS A 305 -14.28 8.82 -4.91
CA LYS A 305 -14.60 8.32 -3.56
C LYS A 305 -16.11 8.12 -3.38
N ALA A 306 -16.93 9.07 -3.80
CA ALA A 306 -18.38 8.99 -3.64
C ALA A 306 -18.98 7.82 -4.44
N LYS A 307 -18.56 7.62 -5.69
CA LYS A 307 -19.01 6.49 -6.51
C LYS A 307 -18.64 5.14 -5.89
N LEU A 308 -17.42 5.01 -5.36
CA LEU A 308 -16.94 3.78 -4.73
C LEU A 308 -17.72 3.48 -3.43
N LEU A 309 -17.86 4.46 -2.54
CA LEU A 309 -18.61 4.32 -1.29
C LEU A 309 -20.09 4.01 -1.53
N ASN A 310 -20.73 4.69 -2.49
CA ASN A 310 -22.12 4.42 -2.86
C ASN A 310 -22.31 2.99 -3.39
N THR A 311 -21.31 2.47 -4.12
CA THR A 311 -21.35 1.09 -4.61
C THR A 311 -21.27 0.10 -3.45
N ILE A 312 -20.33 0.30 -2.52
CA ILE A 312 -20.16 -0.56 -1.33
C ILE A 312 -21.45 -0.53 -0.49
N ALA A 313 -21.99 0.65 -0.20
CA ALA A 313 -23.25 0.80 0.54
C ALA A 313 -24.46 0.12 -0.13
N SER A 314 -24.39 -0.16 -1.43
CA SER A 314 -25.44 -0.86 -2.18
C SER A 314 -25.37 -2.39 -2.10
N PHE A 315 -24.32 -2.95 -1.48
CA PHE A 315 -24.12 -4.40 -1.40
C PHE A 315 -25.30 -5.13 -0.79
N LYS A 316 -25.64 -6.27 -1.41
CA LYS A 316 -26.73 -7.15 -0.98
C LYS A 316 -26.29 -8.58 -1.14
N ALA A 317 -26.32 -9.30 -0.04
CA ALA A 317 -26.02 -10.72 0.02
C ALA A 317 -27.00 -11.54 -0.83
N GLY A 318 -26.49 -12.46 -1.63
CA GLY A 318 -27.30 -13.42 -2.37
C GLY A 318 -26.49 -14.31 -3.31
N GLY A 319 -27.04 -15.47 -3.64
CA GLY A 319 -26.42 -16.41 -4.57
C GLY A 319 -25.34 -17.29 -3.93
N VAL A 320 -24.61 -17.98 -4.79
CA VAL A 320 -23.55 -18.95 -4.47
C VAL A 320 -22.17 -18.36 -4.69
N THR A 321 -21.10 -19.02 -4.25
CA THR A 321 -19.75 -18.42 -4.14
C THR A 321 -18.85 -18.84 -5.30
N ALA A 322 -18.75 -17.99 -6.33
CA ALA A 322 -17.88 -18.19 -7.49
C ALA A 322 -16.58 -17.38 -7.42
N GLY A 323 -15.74 -17.67 -6.42
CA GLY A 323 -14.52 -16.90 -6.18
C GLY A 323 -13.49 -16.96 -7.30
N GLY A 324 -13.44 -18.03 -8.10
CA GLY A 324 -12.60 -18.08 -9.31
C GLY A 324 -12.95 -16.98 -10.32
N ILE A 325 -14.24 -16.66 -10.48
CA ILE A 325 -14.74 -15.58 -11.34
C ILE A 325 -14.35 -14.22 -10.74
N ALA A 326 -14.42 -14.07 -9.42
CA ALA A 326 -14.00 -12.87 -8.72
C ALA A 326 -12.51 -12.53 -8.97
N VAL A 327 -11.63 -13.53 -8.80
CA VAL A 327 -10.20 -13.38 -9.04
C VAL A 327 -9.92 -13.05 -10.51
N GLN A 328 -10.65 -13.67 -11.44
CA GLN A 328 -10.55 -13.36 -12.86
C GLN A 328 -10.85 -11.88 -13.15
N TRP A 329 -11.94 -11.34 -12.60
CA TRP A 329 -12.30 -9.93 -12.78
C TRP A 329 -11.37 -8.98 -12.03
N GLY A 330 -10.84 -9.36 -10.86
CA GLY A 330 -9.79 -8.62 -10.18
C GLY A 330 -8.53 -8.47 -11.06
N TYR A 331 -8.11 -9.54 -11.71
CA TYR A 331 -6.97 -9.51 -12.64
C TYR A 331 -7.24 -8.62 -13.85
N TYR A 332 -8.45 -8.68 -14.42
CA TYR A 332 -8.88 -7.80 -15.50
C TYR A 332 -8.83 -6.32 -15.11
N MET A 333 -9.28 -5.96 -13.90
CA MET A 333 -9.27 -4.58 -13.43
C MET A 333 -7.86 -4.04 -13.15
N LEU A 334 -6.85 -4.91 -13.07
CA LEU A 334 -5.44 -4.53 -12.92
C LEU A 334 -4.62 -4.70 -14.20
N SER A 335 -5.15 -5.36 -15.23
CA SER A 335 -4.40 -5.68 -16.45
C SER A 335 -4.43 -4.52 -17.47
N PRO A 336 -3.26 -4.10 -17.99
CA PRO A 336 -3.18 -3.11 -19.08
C PRO A 336 -3.99 -3.49 -20.31
N SER A 337 -4.18 -4.79 -20.56
CA SER A 337 -4.94 -5.32 -21.70
C SER A 337 -6.42 -4.92 -21.68
N TRP A 338 -6.95 -4.51 -20.53
CA TRP A 338 -8.32 -4.03 -20.37
C TRP A 338 -8.49 -2.52 -20.53
N ARG A 339 -7.38 -1.78 -20.66
CA ARG A 339 -7.39 -0.32 -20.73
C ARG A 339 -8.32 0.22 -21.81
N SER A 340 -8.21 -0.28 -23.04
CA SER A 340 -9.04 0.22 -24.15
C SER A 340 -10.53 0.02 -23.89
N THR A 341 -10.91 -1.14 -23.34
CA THR A 341 -12.31 -1.46 -23.05
C THR A 341 -12.90 -0.50 -22.01
N ILE A 342 -12.14 -0.18 -20.96
CA ILE A 342 -12.56 0.76 -19.92
C ILE A 342 -12.63 2.19 -20.44
N VAL A 343 -11.68 2.60 -21.29
CA VAL A 343 -11.65 3.93 -21.92
C VAL A 343 -12.81 4.10 -22.90
N ASP A 344 -13.06 3.11 -23.76
CA ASP A 344 -14.14 3.14 -24.76
C ASP A 344 -15.53 3.19 -24.08
N ALA A 345 -15.68 2.49 -22.96
CA ALA A 345 -16.86 2.54 -22.10
C ALA A 345 -16.98 3.86 -21.28
N ARG A 346 -15.98 4.74 -21.34
CA ARG A 346 -15.90 6.01 -20.58
C ARG A 346 -15.95 5.81 -19.06
N LEU A 347 -15.35 4.73 -18.58
CA LEU A 347 -15.35 4.37 -17.15
C LEU A 347 -14.06 4.74 -16.42
N GLY A 348 -13.09 5.32 -17.12
CA GLY A 348 -11.83 5.81 -16.56
C GLY A 348 -10.68 5.67 -17.55
N ALA A 349 -9.46 6.00 -17.10
CA ALA A 349 -8.25 5.86 -17.91
C ALA A 349 -7.78 4.40 -18.09
N GLY A 350 -8.41 3.45 -17.38
CA GLY A 350 -8.00 2.05 -17.32
C GLY A 350 -6.69 1.81 -16.56
N PRO A 351 -6.25 0.55 -16.49
CA PRO A 351 -5.05 0.17 -15.73
C PRO A 351 -3.79 0.63 -16.42
N ALA A 352 -2.79 1.09 -15.67
CA ALA A 352 -1.48 1.44 -16.18
C ALA A 352 -0.67 0.20 -16.57
N ASN A 353 0.42 0.38 -17.34
CA ASN A 353 1.31 -0.73 -17.72
C ASN A 353 1.95 -1.35 -16.47
N PHE A 354 2.33 -2.63 -16.56
CA PHE A 354 3.16 -3.25 -15.52
C PHE A 354 4.55 -2.59 -15.52
N ASP A 355 4.78 -1.68 -14.57
CA ASP A 355 6.07 -1.05 -14.30
C ASP A 355 6.19 -0.87 -12.78
N SER A 356 6.80 -1.84 -12.10
CA SER A 356 6.92 -1.89 -10.64
C SER A 356 7.69 -0.71 -10.03
N ARG A 357 8.40 0.07 -10.86
CA ARG A 357 9.05 1.31 -10.43
C ARG A 357 8.11 2.51 -10.40
N LYS A 358 6.98 2.46 -11.12
CA LYS A 358 6.04 3.58 -11.25
C LYS A 358 4.63 3.27 -10.75
N VAL A 359 4.24 2.00 -10.75
CA VAL A 359 2.88 1.57 -10.44
C VAL A 359 2.93 0.34 -9.55
N GLY A 360 2.43 0.46 -8.33
CA GLY A 360 2.07 -0.67 -7.49
C GLY A 360 0.68 -1.19 -7.88
N LYS A 361 0.56 -2.49 -8.12
CA LYS A 361 -0.72 -3.15 -8.38
C LYS A 361 -1.04 -4.11 -7.26
N VAL A 362 -2.21 -3.94 -6.66
CA VAL A 362 -2.61 -4.68 -5.46
C VAL A 362 -3.99 -5.25 -5.66
N ALA A 363 -4.17 -6.51 -5.29
CA ALA A 363 -5.46 -7.18 -5.24
C ALA A 363 -5.81 -7.51 -3.79
N ILE A 364 -7.06 -7.29 -3.39
CA ILE A 364 -7.58 -7.67 -2.08
C ILE A 364 -8.75 -8.62 -2.30
N LEU A 365 -8.61 -9.88 -1.92
CA LEU A 365 -9.66 -10.90 -2.02
C LEU A 365 -10.26 -11.16 -0.64
N MET A 366 -11.58 -11.01 -0.51
CA MET A 366 -12.29 -11.37 0.71
C MET A 366 -13.38 -12.41 0.41
N THR A 367 -13.56 -13.37 1.32
CA THR A 367 -14.69 -14.30 1.33
C THR A 367 -15.05 -14.74 2.75
N ASP A 368 -16.31 -15.12 2.96
CA ASP A 368 -16.77 -15.73 4.20
C ASP A 368 -16.99 -17.24 4.12
N GLY A 369 -16.56 -17.88 3.03
CA GLY A 369 -16.76 -19.30 2.87
C GLY A 369 -16.01 -19.93 1.70
N GLN A 370 -16.27 -21.21 1.47
CA GLN A 370 -15.64 -21.93 0.37
C GLN A 370 -16.16 -21.44 -0.99
N PHE A 371 -15.28 -21.42 -1.98
CA PHE A 371 -15.73 -21.30 -3.37
C PHE A 371 -16.37 -22.61 -3.79
N ASN A 372 -17.64 -22.54 -4.20
CA ASN A 372 -18.49 -23.70 -4.47
C ASN A 372 -19.08 -23.70 -5.88
N THR A 373 -18.89 -22.63 -6.65
CA THR A 373 -19.51 -22.47 -7.98
C THR A 373 -18.51 -22.07 -9.05
N ALA A 374 -18.60 -22.75 -10.19
CA ALA A 374 -17.84 -22.47 -11.40
C ALA A 374 -18.59 -23.06 -12.60
N PHE A 375 -18.39 -22.47 -13.78
CA PHE A 375 -19.03 -22.92 -15.00
C PHE A 375 -18.04 -23.51 -16.01
N ALA A 376 -16.75 -23.29 -15.82
CA ALA A 376 -15.69 -23.93 -16.62
C ALA A 376 -14.55 -24.38 -15.72
N GLY A 377 -14.03 -25.58 -15.96
CA GLY A 377 -12.83 -26.09 -15.30
C GLY A 377 -11.57 -25.76 -16.09
N GLY A 378 -10.42 -25.78 -15.42
CA GLY A 378 -9.11 -25.60 -16.06
C GLY A 378 -8.74 -26.69 -17.06
N ARG A 379 -7.90 -26.34 -18.03
CA ARG A 379 -7.34 -27.30 -18.98
C ARG A 379 -6.52 -28.37 -18.26
N GLY A 380 -6.82 -29.64 -18.55
CA GLY A 380 -6.16 -30.78 -17.91
C GLY A 380 -6.75 -31.18 -16.55
N ALA A 381 -7.75 -30.46 -16.05
CA ALA A 381 -8.46 -30.83 -14.83
C ALA A 381 -9.26 -32.13 -15.02
N PRO A 382 -9.39 -32.97 -13.97
CA PRO A 382 -10.22 -34.17 -14.03
C PRO A 382 -11.68 -33.82 -14.34
N ARG A 383 -12.29 -34.54 -15.29
CA ARG A 383 -13.72 -34.36 -15.65
C ARG A 383 -14.70 -34.62 -14.50
N SER A 384 -14.24 -35.29 -13.44
CA SER A 384 -15.02 -35.59 -12.24
C SER A 384 -15.04 -34.45 -11.21
N GLN A 385 -14.33 -33.34 -11.46
CA GLN A 385 -14.34 -32.20 -10.53
C GLN A 385 -15.75 -31.64 -10.39
N ASN A 386 -16.14 -31.37 -9.15
CA ASN A 386 -17.34 -30.60 -8.86
C ASN A 386 -17.08 -29.09 -9.05
N ALA A 387 -18.15 -28.30 -9.05
CA ALA A 387 -18.09 -26.86 -9.26
C ALA A 387 -17.18 -26.13 -8.25
N GLY A 388 -17.17 -26.56 -6.97
CA GLY A 388 -16.27 -25.99 -5.97
C GLY A 388 -14.80 -26.30 -6.25
N GLN A 389 -14.47 -27.52 -6.63
CA GLN A 389 -13.09 -27.89 -7.00
C GLN A 389 -12.60 -27.09 -8.22
N MET A 390 -13.46 -26.90 -9.22
CA MET A 390 -13.15 -26.07 -10.38
C MET A 390 -12.93 -24.61 -9.96
N SER A 391 -13.82 -24.03 -9.15
CA SER A 391 -13.74 -22.63 -8.73
C SER A 391 -12.46 -22.32 -7.97
N ARG A 392 -12.09 -23.18 -7.01
CA ARG A 392 -10.88 -23.04 -6.20
C ARG A 392 -9.61 -23.18 -7.05
N SER A 393 -9.55 -24.20 -7.90
CA SER A 393 -8.40 -24.38 -8.79
C SER A 393 -8.26 -23.23 -9.80
N ASN A 394 -9.38 -22.72 -10.34
CA ASN A 394 -9.36 -21.55 -11.22
C ASN A 394 -8.80 -20.33 -10.48
N ALA A 395 -9.28 -20.06 -9.25
CA ALA A 395 -8.80 -18.96 -8.43
C ALA A 395 -7.27 -19.04 -8.21
N GLU A 396 -6.77 -20.17 -7.74
CA GLU A 396 -5.33 -20.40 -7.49
C GLU A 396 -4.47 -20.17 -8.75
N ASN A 397 -4.88 -20.73 -9.90
CA ASN A 397 -4.15 -20.56 -11.15
C ASN A 397 -4.12 -19.09 -11.64
N ILE A 398 -5.21 -18.36 -11.45
CA ILE A 398 -5.28 -16.95 -11.81
C ILE A 398 -4.45 -16.12 -10.83
N CYS A 399 -4.50 -16.40 -9.53
CA CYS A 399 -3.63 -15.78 -8.53
C CYS A 399 -2.15 -16.00 -8.84
N ASP A 400 -1.76 -17.19 -9.32
CA ASP A 400 -0.39 -17.45 -9.77
C ASP A 400 0.02 -16.63 -10.99
N ASN A 401 -0.89 -16.40 -11.95
CA ASN A 401 -0.64 -15.48 -13.07
C ASN A 401 -0.50 -14.03 -12.57
N MET A 402 -1.37 -13.58 -11.67
CA MET A 402 -1.32 -12.25 -11.07
C MET A 402 0.00 -12.01 -10.33
N LYS A 403 0.43 -12.96 -9.48
CA LYS A 403 1.72 -12.90 -8.77
C LYS A 403 2.89 -12.84 -9.76
N ARG A 404 2.84 -13.60 -10.86
CA ARG A 404 3.87 -13.59 -11.93
C ARG A 404 3.98 -12.24 -12.64
N ASP A 405 2.86 -11.55 -12.82
CA ASP A 405 2.80 -10.20 -13.39
C ASP A 405 3.19 -9.10 -12.37
N GLY A 406 3.53 -9.48 -11.13
CA GLY A 406 3.94 -8.56 -10.08
C GLY A 406 2.79 -7.86 -9.35
N ILE A 407 1.58 -8.44 -9.40
CA ILE A 407 0.45 -8.00 -8.57
C ILE A 407 0.63 -8.58 -7.16
N GLU A 408 0.62 -7.70 -6.16
CA GLU A 408 0.62 -8.10 -4.75
C GLU A 408 -0.81 -8.47 -4.34
N ILE A 409 -1.00 -9.64 -3.73
CA ILE A 409 -2.33 -10.18 -3.38
C ILE A 409 -2.47 -10.32 -1.88
N PHE A 410 -3.38 -9.54 -1.30
CA PHE A 410 -3.84 -9.68 0.08
C PHE A 410 -5.16 -10.46 0.08
N THR A 411 -5.36 -11.27 1.10
CA THR A 411 -6.58 -12.08 1.26
C THR A 411 -7.11 -12.01 2.68
N ILE A 412 -8.44 -12.02 2.82
CA ILE A 412 -9.13 -11.98 4.11
C ILE A 412 -10.19 -13.09 4.15
N GLY A 413 -10.06 -13.99 5.12
CA GLY A 413 -11.13 -14.92 5.49
C GLY A 413 -11.99 -14.30 6.58
N PHE A 414 -13.26 -14.02 6.27
CA PHE A 414 -14.18 -13.36 7.19
C PHE A 414 -15.18 -14.33 7.81
N ASP A 415 -15.27 -14.36 9.13
CA ASP A 415 -16.15 -15.24 9.91
C ASP A 415 -16.16 -16.69 9.41
N LEU A 416 -14.97 -17.21 9.06
CA LEU A 416 -14.85 -18.59 8.60
C LEU A 416 -15.29 -19.54 9.71
N ASP A 417 -15.08 -19.16 10.99
CA ASP A 417 -15.50 -19.85 12.23
C ASP A 417 -17.02 -19.91 12.48
N ASP A 418 -17.83 -19.50 11.50
CA ASP A 418 -19.29 -19.69 11.49
C ASP A 418 -19.66 -21.16 11.81
N PRO A 419 -20.49 -21.41 12.85
CA PRO A 419 -20.92 -22.76 13.23
C PRO A 419 -21.71 -23.52 12.16
N SER A 420 -22.28 -22.82 11.18
CA SER A 420 -22.98 -23.43 10.04
C SER A 420 -22.04 -23.99 8.99
N MET A 421 -20.75 -23.61 9.03
CA MET A 421 -19.72 -24.08 8.11
C MET A 421 -19.04 -25.35 8.63
N THR A 422 -18.98 -26.39 7.79
CA THR A 422 -18.27 -27.62 8.14
C THR A 422 -16.75 -27.41 8.16
N SER A 423 -16.02 -28.29 8.86
CA SER A 423 -14.55 -28.23 8.90
C SER A 423 -13.92 -28.32 7.52
N THR A 424 -14.49 -29.13 6.61
CA THR A 424 -13.99 -29.26 5.24
C THR A 424 -14.16 -27.98 4.43
N GLU A 425 -15.29 -27.31 4.56
CA GLU A 425 -15.55 -26.05 3.84
C GLU A 425 -14.63 -24.93 4.34
N ARG A 426 -14.45 -24.88 5.67
CA ARG A 426 -13.47 -24.01 6.34
C ARG A 426 -12.06 -24.23 5.83
N ASP A 427 -11.58 -25.47 5.85
CA ASP A 427 -10.21 -25.79 5.42
C ASP A 427 -10.02 -25.45 3.92
N GLN A 428 -11.04 -25.68 3.09
CA GLN A 428 -11.02 -25.32 1.67
C GLN A 428 -11.00 -23.81 1.45
N ALA A 429 -11.76 -23.03 2.22
CA ALA A 429 -11.73 -21.57 2.14
C ALA A 429 -10.35 -21.03 2.57
N LYS A 430 -9.81 -21.51 3.69
CA LYS A 430 -8.49 -21.10 4.20
C LYS A 430 -7.37 -21.44 3.22
N SER A 431 -7.36 -22.67 2.66
CA SER A 431 -6.35 -23.10 1.69
C SER A 431 -6.28 -22.16 0.50
N VAL A 432 -7.42 -21.87 -0.13
CA VAL A 432 -7.44 -21.02 -1.34
C VAL A 432 -6.98 -19.61 -1.04
N LEU A 433 -7.40 -19.03 0.09
CA LEU A 433 -6.96 -17.69 0.47
C LEU A 433 -5.45 -17.64 0.72
N GLN A 434 -4.91 -18.64 1.42
CA GLN A 434 -3.47 -18.76 1.66
C GLN A 434 -2.69 -18.94 0.35
N ASP A 435 -3.13 -19.84 -0.52
CA ASP A 435 -2.47 -20.14 -1.80
C ASP A 435 -2.54 -18.97 -2.80
N CYS A 436 -3.63 -18.21 -2.78
CA CYS A 436 -3.78 -16.99 -3.57
C CYS A 436 -2.93 -15.83 -3.05
N SER A 437 -2.76 -15.71 -1.73
CA SER A 437 -2.01 -14.62 -1.12
C SER A 437 -0.55 -14.59 -1.59
N THR A 438 0.04 -13.40 -1.66
CA THR A 438 1.48 -13.29 -1.89
C THR A 438 2.23 -13.79 -0.66
N ALA A 439 3.40 -14.40 -0.87
CA ALA A 439 4.18 -14.94 0.24
C ALA A 439 4.52 -13.85 1.26
N ASP A 440 4.27 -14.15 2.54
CA ASP A 440 4.66 -13.28 3.65
C ASP A 440 6.17 -12.99 3.63
N THR A 441 6.52 -11.80 4.10
CA THR A 441 7.89 -11.42 4.39
C THR A 441 8.06 -11.25 5.90
N SER A 442 9.30 -11.00 6.36
CA SER A 442 9.54 -10.74 7.79
C SER A 442 8.80 -9.50 8.33
N THR A 443 8.27 -8.64 7.45
CA THR A 443 7.64 -7.36 7.82
C THR A 443 6.23 -7.17 7.26
N LEU A 444 5.76 -8.05 6.36
CA LEU A 444 4.46 -7.93 5.70
C LEU A 444 3.73 -9.28 5.71
N LYS A 445 2.48 -9.24 6.17
CA LYS A 445 1.52 -10.35 6.07
C LYS A 445 0.54 -10.09 4.94
N HIS A 446 0.14 -11.14 4.24
CA HIS A 446 -0.79 -11.07 3.11
C HIS A 446 -2.06 -11.88 3.32
N TYR A 447 -2.08 -12.80 4.29
CA TYR A 447 -3.27 -13.55 4.68
C TYR A 447 -3.76 -13.09 6.06
N TYR A 448 -5.06 -12.79 6.14
CA TYR A 448 -5.73 -12.35 7.35
C TYR A 448 -6.97 -13.21 7.60
N GLU A 449 -7.23 -13.50 8.87
CA GLU A 449 -8.48 -14.07 9.34
C GLU A 449 -9.14 -13.06 10.28
N ALA A 450 -10.44 -12.86 10.10
CA ALA A 450 -11.24 -11.96 10.91
C ALA A 450 -12.52 -12.67 11.33
N ALA A 451 -12.79 -12.80 12.63
CA ALA A 451 -14.01 -13.45 13.13
C ALA A 451 -15.18 -12.47 13.34
N THR A 452 -14.90 -11.15 13.35
CA THR A 452 -15.89 -10.12 13.66
C THR A 452 -15.74 -8.91 12.74
N GLY A 453 -16.77 -8.07 12.62
CA GLY A 453 -16.67 -6.82 11.85
C GLY A 453 -15.56 -5.89 12.31
N SER A 454 -15.24 -5.86 13.63
CA SER A 454 -14.10 -5.10 14.14
C SER A 454 -12.77 -5.67 13.63
N GLU A 455 -12.60 -6.99 13.69
CA GLU A 455 -11.37 -7.64 13.17
C GLU A 455 -11.26 -7.52 11.65
N LEU A 456 -12.38 -7.50 10.94
CA LEU A 456 -12.42 -7.26 9.50
C LEU A 456 -11.92 -5.84 9.18
N ASN A 457 -12.39 -4.85 9.94
CA ASN A 457 -11.90 -3.48 9.85
C ASN A 457 -10.40 -3.39 10.15
N ASP A 458 -9.92 -4.07 11.20
CA ASP A 458 -8.49 -4.12 11.53
C ASP A 458 -7.66 -4.78 10.42
N ALA A 459 -8.17 -5.84 9.78
CA ALA A 459 -7.52 -6.50 8.65
C ALA A 459 -7.39 -5.56 7.44
N PHE A 460 -8.48 -4.88 7.05
CA PHE A 460 -8.43 -3.88 5.98
C PHE A 460 -7.47 -2.74 6.31
N ASN A 461 -7.49 -2.20 7.53
CA ASN A 461 -6.58 -1.14 7.96
C ASN A 461 -5.12 -1.59 7.89
N ALA A 462 -4.81 -2.81 8.32
CA ALA A 462 -3.47 -3.38 8.22
C ALA A 462 -3.02 -3.50 6.75
N ILE A 463 -3.92 -3.92 5.85
CA ILE A 463 -3.64 -3.99 4.41
C ILE A 463 -3.36 -2.60 3.84
N VAL A 464 -4.18 -1.59 4.15
CA VAL A 464 -3.96 -0.20 3.68
C VAL A 464 -2.60 0.33 4.13
N GLN A 465 -2.22 0.11 5.39
CA GLN A 465 -0.90 0.49 5.90
C GLN A 465 0.24 -0.25 5.19
N ASN A 466 0.06 -1.54 4.87
CA ASN A 466 1.04 -2.34 4.15
C ASN A 466 1.21 -1.88 2.70
N ILE A 467 0.12 -1.51 2.03
CA ILE A 467 0.13 -0.93 0.68
C ILE A 467 0.99 0.33 0.65
N GLU A 468 0.82 1.23 1.61
CA GLU A 468 1.64 2.44 1.71
C GLU A 468 3.13 2.11 1.89
N ARG A 469 3.47 1.14 2.75
CA ARG A 469 4.87 0.70 2.95
C ARG A 469 5.48 0.12 1.68
N LEU A 470 4.73 -0.67 0.90
CA LEU A 470 5.19 -1.27 -0.35
C LEU A 470 5.56 -0.23 -1.41
N THR A 471 5.00 0.97 -1.34
CA THR A 471 5.37 2.05 -2.27
C THR A 471 6.72 2.68 -1.95
N ILE A 472 7.06 2.76 -0.67
CA ILE A 472 8.28 3.40 -0.17
C ILE A 472 9.46 2.42 -0.16
N ALA A 473 9.21 1.15 0.17
CA ALA A 473 10.23 0.11 0.33
C ALA A 473 10.16 -0.90 -0.82
N LYS A 474 10.74 -0.57 -1.99
CA LYS A 474 11.10 -1.54 -3.06
C LYS A 474 11.90 -0.87 -4.16
#